data_AF-A0A316V2Y8-F1
#
_entry.id   AF-A0A316V2Y8-F1
#
_cell.length_a   1.000
_cell.length_b   1.000
_cell.length_c   1.000
_cell.angle_alpha   90.00
_cell.angle_beta   90.00
_cell.angle_gamma   90.00
#
_symmetry.space_group_name_H-M   'P 1'
#
loop_
_entity.id
_entity.type
_entity.pdbx_description
1 polymer ?
#
loop_
_entity_poly.entity_id
_entity_poly.type
_entity_poly.pdbx_seq_one_letter_code
_entity_poly.pdbx_strand_id
1 'polypeptide(L)'
;MVAPPAAATLRTMPRGTASLAALTRRGAGIAPSIARSTPSALPSSSQRSLHSTALRSSDPYPKDPRQRFTPPSPYVPLEARPLNMPFILPDGSPARVVENDSHDILSVYAAIGGGSKDEIIASFERQKGHKARVSLHGVVQDSRAQSEDIWKLRVGPKAGGDEVRAAWIAVYAFWLRRDPYERLPISIVDSPRLRSYMIATGLGFQPPDSSTEGHLLLDRSAFYQGAGAPLDLSFLRTPEPQGHQDFGVPLASPSFPSILSFTSSQSPAYCTTHPLRPPKPPVGSLLYARYQPSVSSLFQLYHLNAEDPAHFEAYARWQNSDRVNVGWKERGSDEHHLKTLKGVEEDPHKMSFMFAWDGKVAGYAEASWNMEDPMAPFVRSGGGNYIGPWDQGVHMLTGEEWARGRHRFVATTVNLRHFCFLREPRTDVVVSEPRYDLGIVSLHRAYSPVENMGEAELPHKRTNWLRQHKERFYKEAGFWC
;
A
#
# COMPACT_ATOMS: atom_id res chain seq x y z
N MET A 1 48.88 1.11 39.41
CA MET A 1 50.11 0.51 38.85
C MET A 1 49.98 -1.01 38.94
N VAL A 2 49.35 -1.62 37.93
CA VAL A 2 49.30 -3.08 37.68
C VAL A 2 49.23 -3.23 36.16
N ALA A 3 50.08 -4.10 35.62
CA ALA A 3 50.36 -4.30 34.20
C ALA A 3 49.21 -5.01 33.44
N PRO A 4 49.15 -4.90 32.09
CA PRO A 4 48.13 -5.53 31.26
C PRO A 4 48.50 -6.98 30.86
N PRO A 5 47.51 -7.85 30.55
CA PRO A 5 47.79 -9.17 29.96
C PRO A 5 47.92 -9.12 28.43
N ALA A 6 48.75 -10.04 27.94
CA ALA A 6 49.34 -10.09 26.60
C ALA A 6 48.42 -10.57 25.47
N ALA A 7 48.76 -10.11 24.27
CA ALA A 7 48.22 -10.54 22.98
C ALA A 7 48.71 -11.96 22.60
N ALA A 8 47.82 -12.75 21.99
CA ALA A 8 48.15 -14.03 21.38
C ALA A 8 47.89 -14.00 19.86
N THR A 9 48.88 -14.53 19.15
CA THR A 9 49.23 -14.34 17.74
C THR A 9 48.40 -15.18 16.78
N LEU A 10 47.97 -14.60 15.66
CA LEU A 10 47.40 -15.32 14.51
C LEU A 10 48.41 -16.31 13.91
N ARG A 11 48.03 -17.58 13.80
CA ARG A 11 48.72 -18.59 12.97
C ARG A 11 48.06 -18.68 11.59
N THR A 12 48.87 -18.38 10.57
CA THR A 12 48.60 -18.62 9.14
C THR A 12 48.66 -20.11 8.81
N MET A 13 47.66 -20.64 8.09
CA MET A 13 47.66 -21.99 7.51
C MET A 13 48.02 -21.95 6.00
N PRO A 14 48.65 -23.00 5.43
CA PRO A 14 49.25 -22.95 4.09
C PRO A 14 48.28 -23.31 2.96
N ARG A 15 48.56 -22.75 1.78
CA ARG A 15 47.92 -23.03 0.49
C ARG A 15 48.29 -24.44 -0.01
N GLY A 16 47.28 -25.27 -0.28
CA GLY A 16 47.42 -26.53 -1.01
C GLY A 16 47.00 -26.36 -2.47
N THR A 17 47.95 -26.59 -3.38
CA THR A 17 47.76 -26.72 -4.82
C THR A 17 47.38 -28.16 -5.16
N ALA A 18 46.28 -28.38 -5.87
CA ALA A 18 45.95 -29.66 -6.47
C ALA A 18 45.82 -29.50 -7.99
N SER A 19 46.74 -30.16 -8.69
CA SER A 19 46.77 -30.39 -10.12
C SER A 19 45.71 -31.43 -10.50
N LEU A 20 44.97 -31.22 -11.59
CA LEU A 20 44.30 -32.30 -12.31
C LEU A 20 44.51 -32.12 -13.81
N ALA A 21 45.23 -33.08 -14.39
CA ALA A 21 45.53 -33.18 -15.80
C ALA A 21 44.33 -33.69 -16.61
N ALA A 22 44.38 -33.36 -17.90
CA ALA A 22 43.41 -33.63 -18.94
C ALA A 22 43.11 -35.11 -19.20
N LEU A 23 41.89 -35.40 -19.68
CA LEU A 23 41.65 -36.48 -20.65
C LEU A 23 40.49 -36.12 -21.61
N THR A 24 40.90 -35.74 -22.83
CA THR A 24 40.34 -35.98 -24.17
C THR A 24 38.83 -36.15 -24.46
N ARG A 25 38.39 -35.35 -25.45
CA ARG A 25 37.21 -35.51 -26.33
C ARG A 25 37.22 -36.82 -27.16
N ARG A 26 36.04 -37.43 -27.36
CA ARG A 26 35.57 -37.98 -28.66
C ARG A 26 34.04 -37.90 -28.72
N GLY A 27 33.50 -37.43 -29.84
CA GLY A 27 32.07 -37.37 -30.12
C GLY A 27 31.57 -38.58 -30.91
N ALA A 28 30.25 -38.71 -31.00
CA ALA A 28 29.50 -39.20 -32.15
C ALA A 28 28.01 -38.99 -31.87
N GLY A 29 27.34 -38.18 -32.70
CA GLY A 29 25.89 -38.03 -32.70
C GLY A 29 25.24 -39.13 -33.51
N ILE A 30 24.04 -39.56 -33.08
CA ILE A 30 23.10 -40.34 -33.89
C ILE A 30 21.69 -39.85 -33.55
N ALA A 31 21.01 -39.28 -34.55
CA ALA A 31 19.58 -39.04 -34.57
C ALA A 31 18.84 -40.32 -35.04
N PRO A 32 17.52 -40.40 -34.81
CA PRO A 32 16.67 -41.01 -35.82
C PRO A 32 15.45 -40.14 -36.17
N SER A 33 15.24 -40.00 -37.48
CA SER A 33 13.98 -39.59 -38.10
C SER A 33 12.94 -40.70 -37.98
N ILE A 34 11.66 -40.37 -37.78
CA ILE A 34 10.55 -41.24 -38.19
C ILE A 34 9.46 -40.43 -38.91
N ALA A 35 8.88 -41.09 -39.89
CA ALA A 35 8.12 -40.63 -41.03
C ALA A 35 6.68 -40.15 -40.74
N ARG A 36 6.18 -39.42 -41.74
CA ARG A 36 4.78 -39.04 -41.97
C ARG A 36 3.84 -40.25 -42.00
N SER A 37 2.63 -40.05 -41.49
CA SER A 37 1.45 -40.78 -41.96
C SER A 37 0.22 -39.86 -41.93
N THR A 38 -0.50 -39.82 -43.05
CA THR A 38 -1.83 -39.23 -43.23
C THR A 38 -2.91 -40.29 -42.97
N PRO A 39 -4.06 -39.91 -42.41
CA PRO A 39 -5.35 -40.38 -42.94
C PRO A 39 -6.37 -39.22 -43.03
N SER A 40 -6.91 -38.95 -44.22
CA SER A 40 -8.16 -39.49 -44.80
C SER A 40 -9.45 -38.85 -44.23
N ALA A 41 -10.23 -38.33 -45.16
CA ALA A 41 -11.50 -37.62 -45.05
C ALA A 41 -12.53 -38.19 -44.06
N LEU A 42 -13.26 -37.28 -43.41
CA LEU A 42 -14.57 -37.51 -42.79
C LEU A 42 -15.65 -36.76 -43.58
N PRO A 43 -16.86 -37.32 -43.72
CA PRO A 43 -17.90 -36.78 -44.59
C PRO A 43 -18.73 -35.67 -43.94
N SER A 44 -19.35 -34.92 -44.85
CA SER A 44 -20.32 -33.84 -44.65
C SER A 44 -21.50 -34.21 -43.75
N SER A 45 -21.90 -33.28 -42.88
CA SER A 45 -23.29 -33.16 -42.47
C SER A 45 -23.74 -31.71 -42.44
N SER A 46 -24.96 -31.56 -42.93
CA SER A 46 -25.73 -30.40 -43.32
C SER A 46 -25.86 -29.27 -42.29
N GLN A 47 -25.83 -28.06 -42.85
CA GLN A 47 -26.43 -26.81 -42.40
C GLN A 47 -27.64 -26.95 -41.46
N ARG A 48 -27.60 -26.20 -40.34
CA ARG A 48 -28.73 -25.37 -39.91
C ARG A 48 -28.24 -23.96 -39.60
N SER A 49 -28.67 -23.04 -40.44
CA SER A 49 -28.65 -21.60 -40.22
C SER A 49 -29.53 -21.26 -39.02
N LEU A 50 -28.96 -20.58 -38.03
CA LEU A 50 -29.70 -19.65 -37.19
C LEU A 50 -28.92 -18.34 -37.19
N HIS A 51 -29.48 -17.36 -37.87
CA HIS A 51 -29.04 -15.97 -37.87
C HIS A 51 -28.96 -15.43 -36.44
N SER A 52 -27.76 -15.01 -36.01
CA SER A 52 -27.58 -14.05 -34.95
C SER A 52 -26.65 -12.95 -35.44
N THR A 53 -27.25 -11.78 -35.68
CA THR A 53 -26.60 -10.56 -36.12
C THR A 53 -25.85 -9.96 -34.92
N ALA A 54 -24.64 -10.44 -34.66
CA ALA A 54 -23.72 -9.80 -33.71
C ALA A 54 -22.74 -8.92 -34.49
N LEU A 55 -22.91 -7.61 -34.32
CA LEU A 55 -21.97 -6.56 -34.72
C LEU A 55 -20.55 -6.93 -34.28
N ARG A 56 -19.64 -7.01 -35.26
CA ARG A 56 -18.20 -7.15 -35.02
C ARG A 56 -17.68 -5.87 -34.35
N SER A 57 -17.57 -5.90 -33.03
CA SER A 57 -16.66 -5.03 -32.28
C SER A 57 -15.24 -5.60 -32.45
N SER A 58 -14.45 -5.02 -33.36
CA SER A 58 -13.09 -5.45 -33.70
C SER A 58 -12.02 -4.92 -32.74
N ASP A 59 -12.30 -4.87 -31.44
CA ASP A 59 -11.26 -4.59 -30.44
C ASP A 59 -11.04 -5.84 -29.58
N PRO A 60 -9.93 -6.58 -29.78
CA PRO A 60 -9.62 -7.77 -28.98
C PRO A 60 -9.26 -7.41 -27.53
N TYR A 61 -9.09 -6.11 -27.22
CA TYR A 61 -8.86 -5.62 -25.87
C TYR A 61 -10.10 -4.90 -25.35
N PRO A 62 -10.73 -5.35 -24.25
CA PRO A 62 -11.80 -4.59 -23.62
C PRO A 62 -11.29 -3.20 -23.24
N LYS A 63 -12.14 -2.17 -23.35
CA LYS A 63 -11.83 -0.77 -23.02
C LYS A 63 -11.26 -0.58 -21.61
N ASP A 64 -11.47 -1.55 -20.71
CA ASP A 64 -10.74 -1.69 -19.46
C ASP A 64 -10.42 -3.17 -19.14
N PRO A 65 -9.16 -3.64 -19.30
CA PRO A 65 -8.76 -5.00 -18.95
C PRO A 65 -8.88 -5.32 -17.46
N ARG A 66 -8.96 -4.30 -16.59
CA ARG A 66 -8.99 -4.44 -15.12
C ARG A 66 -10.29 -5.07 -14.60
N GLN A 67 -11.39 -4.96 -15.34
CA GLN A 67 -12.68 -5.55 -14.94
C GLN A 67 -12.68 -7.10 -14.90
N ARG A 68 -11.71 -7.77 -15.52
CA ARG A 68 -11.69 -9.26 -15.57
C ARG A 68 -11.08 -9.92 -14.34
N PHE A 69 -10.27 -9.21 -13.56
CA PHE A 69 -9.49 -9.80 -12.45
C PHE A 69 -9.69 -9.09 -11.12
N THR A 70 -10.33 -7.93 -11.11
CA THR A 70 -10.73 -7.24 -9.89
C THR A 70 -12.20 -7.58 -9.64
N PRO A 71 -12.53 -8.42 -8.64
CA PRO A 71 -13.91 -8.50 -8.19
C PRO A 71 -14.36 -7.07 -7.84
N PRO A 72 -15.59 -6.66 -8.21
CA PRO A 72 -15.98 -5.29 -8.07
C PRO A 72 -15.80 -4.91 -6.61
N SER A 73 -14.80 -4.05 -6.37
CA SER A 73 -14.91 -3.07 -5.33
C SER A 73 -16.33 -2.48 -5.40
N PRO A 74 -16.92 -2.04 -4.29
CA PRO A 74 -18.10 -1.19 -4.32
C PRO A 74 -17.77 0.14 -5.03
N TYR A 75 -17.58 0.05 -6.33
CA TYR A 75 -17.37 1.14 -7.25
C TYR A 75 -18.68 1.91 -7.28
N VAL A 76 -18.63 3.14 -6.79
CA VAL A 76 -19.71 4.10 -6.97
C VAL A 76 -19.33 4.93 -8.20
N PRO A 77 -20.05 4.80 -9.33
CA PRO A 77 -19.81 5.61 -10.52
C PRO A 77 -19.85 7.10 -10.19
N LEU A 78 -19.08 7.92 -10.91
CA LEU A 78 -18.92 9.34 -10.61
C LEU A 78 -20.28 10.07 -10.58
N GLU A 79 -21.15 9.72 -11.51
CA GLU A 79 -22.52 10.22 -11.66
C GLU A 79 -23.46 9.87 -10.49
N ALA A 80 -23.15 8.83 -9.74
CA ALA A 80 -23.92 8.42 -8.55
C ALA A 80 -23.37 9.03 -7.25
N ARG A 81 -22.22 9.73 -7.31
CA ARG A 81 -21.62 10.36 -6.13
C ARG A 81 -22.28 11.71 -5.87
N PRO A 82 -22.57 12.07 -4.61
CA PRO A 82 -23.11 13.38 -4.29
C PRO A 82 -22.16 14.48 -4.77
N LEU A 83 -22.70 15.52 -5.41
CA LEU A 83 -21.93 16.66 -5.91
C LEU A 83 -21.25 17.42 -4.76
N ASN A 84 -21.89 17.47 -3.60
CA ASN A 84 -21.32 18.00 -2.37
C ASN A 84 -20.86 16.84 -1.48
N MET A 85 -19.56 16.72 -1.26
CA MET A 85 -18.97 15.63 -0.50
C MET A 85 -18.08 16.17 0.64
N PRO A 86 -18.52 16.06 1.91
CA PRO A 86 -17.64 16.29 3.05
C PRO A 86 -16.63 15.14 3.19
N PHE A 87 -15.47 15.45 3.75
CA PHE A 87 -14.45 14.48 4.13
C PHE A 87 -13.61 15.01 5.29
N ILE A 88 -12.87 14.12 5.95
CA ILE A 88 -12.01 14.46 7.07
C ILE A 88 -10.54 14.34 6.64
N LEU A 89 -9.73 15.33 6.98
CA LEU A 89 -8.29 15.33 6.71
C LEU A 89 -7.54 14.46 7.74
N PRO A 90 -6.28 14.06 7.47
CA PRO A 90 -5.53 13.20 8.40
C PRO A 90 -5.29 13.80 9.79
N ASP A 91 -5.35 15.13 9.95
CA ASP A 91 -5.33 15.83 11.25
C ASP A 91 -6.69 15.84 11.96
N GLY A 92 -7.75 15.29 11.34
CA GLY A 92 -9.11 15.33 11.86
C GLY A 92 -9.89 16.59 11.46
N SER A 93 -9.29 17.55 10.77
CA SER A 93 -9.99 18.76 10.33
C SER A 93 -10.97 18.47 9.19
N PRO A 94 -12.14 19.13 9.16
CA PRO A 94 -13.12 18.92 8.10
C PRO A 94 -12.73 19.65 6.82
N ALA A 95 -12.98 19.00 5.68
CA ALA A 95 -12.90 19.60 4.37
C ALA A 95 -14.09 19.15 3.52
N ARG A 96 -14.32 19.83 2.39
CA ARG A 96 -15.46 19.55 1.52
C ARG A 96 -15.12 19.85 0.08
N VAL A 97 -15.56 18.99 -0.82
CA VAL A 97 -15.47 19.22 -2.26
C VAL A 97 -16.87 19.37 -2.83
N VAL A 98 -17.06 20.40 -3.66
CA VAL A 98 -18.29 20.66 -4.41
C VAL A 98 -17.99 20.59 -5.89
N GLU A 99 -18.72 19.75 -6.59
CA GLU A 99 -18.68 19.64 -8.03
C GLU A 99 -19.92 20.29 -8.65
N ASN A 100 -19.78 20.90 -9.82
CA ASN A 100 -20.93 21.40 -10.57
C ASN A 100 -21.65 20.26 -11.32
N ASP A 101 -22.87 20.49 -11.80
CA ASP A 101 -23.67 19.46 -12.48
C ASP A 101 -23.00 18.91 -13.75
N SER A 102 -22.11 19.68 -14.38
CA SER A 102 -21.36 19.25 -15.56
C SER A 102 -20.10 18.45 -15.25
N HIS A 103 -19.76 18.29 -13.97
CA HIS A 103 -18.52 17.65 -13.48
C HIS A 103 -17.23 18.27 -14.03
N ASP A 104 -17.26 19.55 -14.41
CA ASP A 104 -16.12 20.27 -15.00
C ASP A 104 -15.46 21.24 -14.02
N ILE A 105 -16.13 21.57 -12.92
CA ILE A 105 -15.61 22.47 -11.89
C ILE A 105 -15.66 21.75 -10.55
N LEU A 106 -14.53 21.67 -9.87
CA LEU A 106 -14.45 21.27 -8.46
C LEU A 106 -13.99 22.46 -7.62
N SER A 107 -14.75 22.78 -6.59
CA SER A 107 -14.39 23.78 -5.59
C SER A 107 -14.12 23.09 -4.25
N VAL A 108 -12.99 23.40 -3.64
CA VAL A 108 -12.53 22.76 -2.40
C VAL A 108 -12.59 23.77 -1.26
N TYR A 109 -13.15 23.35 -0.14
CA TYR A 109 -13.39 24.14 1.06
C TYR A 109 -12.69 23.49 2.25
N ALA A 110 -11.95 24.27 3.03
CA ALA A 110 -11.36 23.84 4.30
C ALA A 110 -10.95 25.07 5.12
N ALA A 111 -10.86 24.93 6.44
CA ALA A 111 -10.29 25.97 7.29
C ALA A 111 -8.75 25.91 7.23
N ILE A 112 -8.11 26.98 6.74
CA ILE A 112 -6.64 27.09 6.65
C ILE A 112 -6.21 28.44 7.20
N GLY A 113 -5.15 28.48 8.03
CA GLY A 113 -4.52 29.72 8.49
C GLY A 113 -5.47 30.68 9.22
N GLY A 114 -6.45 30.14 9.98
CA GLY A 114 -7.48 30.92 10.66
C GLY A 114 -8.68 31.33 9.79
N GLY A 115 -8.71 30.93 8.51
CA GLY A 115 -9.85 31.12 7.60
C GLY A 115 -11.06 30.24 7.93
N SER A 116 -12.21 30.56 7.33
CA SER A 116 -13.45 29.82 7.58
C SER A 116 -13.53 28.51 6.78
N LYS A 117 -14.17 27.49 7.35
CA LYS A 117 -14.47 26.21 6.67
C LYS A 117 -15.34 26.34 5.43
N ASP A 118 -16.03 27.48 5.27
CA ASP A 118 -16.94 27.76 4.16
C ASP A 118 -16.26 28.58 3.05
N GLU A 119 -14.97 28.86 3.15
CA GLU A 119 -14.20 29.52 2.11
C GLU A 119 -13.61 28.53 1.10
N ILE A 120 -13.61 28.92 -0.18
CA ILE A 120 -12.94 28.17 -1.24
C ILE A 120 -11.44 28.40 -1.13
N ILE A 121 -10.70 27.33 -0.84
CA ILE A 121 -9.24 27.36 -0.76
C ILE A 121 -8.59 27.09 -2.11
N ALA A 122 -9.27 26.36 -3.00
CA ALA A 122 -8.78 26.02 -4.32
C ALA A 122 -9.92 25.52 -5.23
N SER A 123 -9.69 25.56 -6.54
CA SER A 123 -10.60 25.01 -7.53
C SER A 123 -9.86 24.35 -8.70
N PHE A 124 -10.49 23.33 -9.29
CA PHE A 124 -10.09 22.75 -10.57
C PHE A 124 -11.14 23.04 -11.63
N GLU A 125 -10.72 23.47 -12.81
CA GLU A 125 -11.59 23.77 -13.96
C GLU A 125 -11.12 22.99 -15.19
N ARG A 126 -11.96 22.11 -15.71
CA ARG A 126 -11.67 21.29 -16.89
C ARG A 126 -11.64 22.14 -18.15
N GLN A 127 -10.49 22.19 -18.82
CA GLN A 127 -10.30 22.87 -20.09
C GLN A 127 -10.71 21.93 -21.23
N LYS A 128 -12.01 21.82 -21.52
CA LYS A 128 -12.53 20.90 -22.54
C LYS A 128 -11.83 21.07 -23.88
N GLY A 129 -11.41 19.97 -24.49
CA GLY A 129 -10.73 19.94 -25.78
C GLY A 129 -9.24 20.28 -25.71
N HIS A 130 -8.75 20.82 -24.59
CA HIS A 130 -7.33 21.05 -24.36
C HIS A 130 -6.77 19.81 -23.68
N LYS A 131 -6.26 18.87 -24.48
CA LYS A 131 -5.82 17.57 -24.01
C LYS A 131 -4.31 17.49 -23.86
N ALA A 132 -3.87 16.71 -22.88
CA ALA A 132 -2.48 16.29 -22.73
C ALA A 132 -2.40 14.77 -22.58
N ARG A 133 -1.30 14.21 -23.07
CA ARG A 133 -1.02 12.78 -23.01
C ARG A 133 -0.86 12.33 -21.56
N VAL A 134 -1.51 11.23 -21.20
CA VAL A 134 -1.45 10.61 -19.86
C VAL A 134 -0.83 9.21 -19.88
N SER A 135 -0.82 8.56 -21.06
CA SER A 135 -0.11 7.30 -21.25
C SER A 135 1.41 7.50 -21.14
N LEU A 136 2.15 6.44 -20.82
CA LEU A 136 3.61 6.51 -20.69
C LEU A 136 4.26 7.12 -21.94
N HIS A 137 4.91 8.27 -21.75
CA HIS A 137 5.58 9.03 -22.80
C HIS A 137 6.79 8.26 -23.33
N GLY A 138 6.99 8.27 -24.65
CA GLY A 138 8.09 7.54 -25.30
C GLY A 138 8.00 6.01 -25.26
N VAL A 139 7.13 5.42 -24.44
CA VAL A 139 6.94 3.96 -24.33
C VAL A 139 5.73 3.48 -25.11
N VAL A 140 4.60 4.19 -24.98
CA VAL A 140 3.36 3.82 -25.67
C VAL A 140 3.42 4.37 -27.10
N GLN A 141 3.11 3.54 -28.10
CA GLN A 141 2.99 3.98 -29.49
C GLN A 141 1.86 5.00 -29.64
N ASP A 142 1.97 5.94 -30.57
CA ASP A 142 0.99 7.03 -30.72
C ASP A 142 -0.42 6.53 -31.04
N SER A 143 -0.54 5.42 -31.77
CA SER A 143 -1.82 4.74 -32.03
C SER A 143 -2.54 4.25 -30.77
N ARG A 144 -1.81 4.11 -29.66
CA ARG A 144 -2.30 3.69 -28.34
C ARG A 144 -2.20 4.81 -27.30
N ALA A 145 -1.71 5.99 -27.67
CA ALA A 145 -1.56 7.08 -26.74
C ALA A 145 -2.94 7.51 -26.21
N GLN A 146 -3.03 7.69 -24.90
CA GLN A 146 -4.24 8.17 -24.25
C GLN A 146 -4.00 9.61 -23.81
N SER A 147 -5.01 10.45 -23.97
CA SER A 147 -4.95 11.86 -23.59
C SER A 147 -6.24 12.27 -22.90
N GLU A 148 -6.11 13.08 -21.85
CA GLU A 148 -7.21 13.60 -21.05
C GLU A 148 -7.23 15.12 -21.09
N ASP A 149 -8.39 15.72 -20.82
CA ASP A 149 -8.50 17.18 -20.74
C ASP A 149 -7.69 17.71 -19.54
N ILE A 150 -7.03 18.84 -19.77
CA ILE A 150 -6.22 19.53 -18.76
C ILE A 150 -7.15 20.20 -17.74
N TRP A 151 -6.82 20.04 -16.46
CA TRP A 151 -7.50 20.70 -15.36
C TRP A 151 -6.71 21.92 -14.88
N LYS A 152 -7.28 23.11 -15.02
CA LYS A 152 -6.66 24.33 -14.50
C LYS A 152 -6.83 24.37 -12.98
N LEU A 153 -5.72 24.31 -12.25
CA LEU A 153 -5.72 24.46 -10.79
C LEU A 153 -5.53 25.94 -10.44
N ARG A 154 -6.44 26.45 -9.61
CA ARG A 154 -6.31 27.78 -8.98
C ARG A 154 -6.36 27.61 -7.47
N VAL A 155 -5.35 28.13 -6.77
CA VAL A 155 -5.35 28.25 -5.32
C VAL A 155 -5.85 29.65 -4.96
N GLY A 156 -6.84 29.73 -4.07
CA GLY A 156 -7.51 30.98 -3.75
C GLY A 156 -6.59 31.96 -3.03
N PRO A 157 -6.76 33.29 -3.23
CA PRO A 157 -5.98 34.32 -2.54
C PRO A 157 -6.18 34.31 -1.02
N LYS A 158 -7.25 33.64 -0.56
CA LYS A 158 -7.63 33.48 0.85
C LYS A 158 -7.14 32.18 1.49
N ALA A 159 -6.14 31.51 0.93
CA ALA A 159 -5.53 30.29 1.50
C ALA A 159 -4.80 30.50 2.86
N GLY A 160 -5.16 31.53 3.64
CA GLY A 160 -4.53 31.84 4.92
C GLY A 160 -3.02 32.10 4.84
N GLY A 161 -2.48 32.40 3.63
CA GLY A 161 -1.05 32.49 3.37
C GLY A 161 -0.32 31.15 3.13
N ASP A 162 -1.02 30.01 3.23
CA ASP A 162 -0.45 28.66 3.06
C ASP A 162 -0.94 27.99 1.77
N GLU A 163 -0.40 28.46 0.63
CA GLU A 163 -0.73 27.93 -0.70
C GLU A 163 -0.38 26.45 -0.87
N VAL A 164 0.63 25.96 -0.15
CA VAL A 164 1.09 24.57 -0.22
C VAL A 164 0.08 23.64 0.42
N ARG A 165 -0.37 23.97 1.64
CA ARG A 165 -1.43 23.22 2.33
C ARG A 165 -2.72 23.22 1.53
N ALA A 166 -3.13 24.38 1.02
CA ALA A 166 -4.34 24.49 0.21
C ALA A 166 -4.27 23.63 -1.06
N ALA A 167 -3.14 23.65 -1.76
CA ALA A 167 -2.95 22.82 -2.95
C ALA A 167 -2.94 21.32 -2.63
N TRP A 168 -2.31 20.89 -1.53
CA TRP A 168 -2.30 19.48 -1.16
C TRP A 168 -3.71 18.97 -0.82
N ILE A 169 -4.48 19.73 -0.03
CA ILE A 169 -5.89 19.42 0.27
C ILE A 169 -6.72 19.39 -1.03
N ALA A 170 -6.46 20.31 -1.95
CA ALA A 170 -7.13 20.34 -3.24
C ALA A 170 -6.85 19.08 -4.07
N VAL A 171 -5.59 18.65 -4.14
CA VAL A 171 -5.21 17.41 -4.85
C VAL A 171 -5.80 16.18 -4.16
N TYR A 172 -5.90 16.16 -2.82
CA TYR A 172 -6.61 15.09 -2.11
C TYR A 172 -8.08 15.04 -2.53
N ALA A 173 -8.80 16.16 -2.45
CA ALA A 173 -10.18 16.26 -2.90
C ALA A 173 -10.36 15.87 -4.38
N PHE A 174 -9.39 16.21 -5.22
CA PHE A 174 -9.38 15.85 -6.64
C PHE A 174 -9.26 14.34 -6.84
N TRP A 175 -8.33 13.67 -6.15
CA TRP A 175 -8.19 12.21 -6.20
C TRP A 175 -9.31 11.46 -5.51
N LEU A 176 -9.99 12.09 -4.55
CA LEU A 176 -11.28 11.64 -4.13
C LEU A 176 -12.21 11.62 -5.37
N ARG A 177 -12.42 12.72 -6.07
CA ARG A 177 -13.39 12.72 -7.19
C ARG A 177 -12.94 12.01 -8.48
N ARG A 178 -11.67 11.62 -8.62
CA ARG A 178 -11.08 11.11 -9.88
C ARG A 178 -10.29 9.81 -9.72
N ASP A 179 -10.67 8.96 -8.77
CA ASP A 179 -10.00 7.69 -8.49
C ASP A 179 -9.90 6.65 -9.64
N PRO A 180 -10.76 6.64 -10.69
CA PRO A 180 -10.58 5.68 -11.79
C PRO A 180 -9.34 5.98 -12.64
N TYR A 181 -8.86 7.23 -12.59
CA TYR A 181 -7.70 7.68 -13.35
C TYR A 181 -6.42 7.38 -12.58
N GLU A 182 -5.37 7.00 -13.31
CA GLU A 182 -4.02 6.86 -12.76
C GLU A 182 -3.28 8.19 -12.82
N ARG A 183 -3.45 8.92 -13.93
CA ARG A 183 -2.85 10.24 -14.17
C ARG A 183 -3.85 11.20 -14.76
N LEU A 184 -3.77 12.45 -14.35
CA LEU A 184 -4.55 13.55 -14.94
C LEU A 184 -3.66 14.78 -15.14
N PRO A 185 -3.76 15.44 -16.30
CA PRO A 185 -2.99 16.63 -16.57
C PRO A 185 -3.62 17.84 -15.89
N ILE A 186 -2.76 18.69 -15.35
CA ILE A 186 -3.13 19.97 -14.75
C ILE A 186 -2.32 21.12 -15.34
N SER A 187 -2.85 22.33 -15.23
CA SER A 187 -2.10 23.55 -15.52
C SER A 187 -2.06 24.48 -14.30
N ILE A 188 -0.87 25.00 -14.02
CA ILE A 188 -0.60 25.99 -12.97
C ILE A 188 0.15 27.14 -13.64
N VAL A 189 -0.60 28.14 -14.09
CA VAL A 189 -0.02 29.31 -14.78
C VAL A 189 0.31 30.43 -13.80
N ASP A 190 -0.48 30.56 -12.74
CA ASP A 190 -0.51 31.77 -11.92
C ASP A 190 0.41 31.69 -10.66
N SER A 191 1.10 30.57 -10.42
CA SER A 191 2.02 30.41 -9.26
C SER A 191 3.26 29.55 -9.60
N PRO A 192 4.42 30.19 -9.87
CA PRO A 192 5.69 29.49 -10.04
C PRO A 192 6.11 28.71 -8.79
N ARG A 193 5.86 29.25 -7.60
CA ARG A 193 6.18 28.59 -6.32
C ARG A 193 5.42 27.28 -6.18
N LEU A 194 4.12 27.27 -6.49
CA LEU A 194 3.31 26.05 -6.43
C LEU A 194 3.79 25.01 -7.45
N ARG A 195 4.13 25.43 -8.67
CA ARG A 195 4.72 24.54 -9.68
C ARG A 195 6.02 23.91 -9.17
N SER A 196 6.93 24.71 -8.63
CA SER A 196 8.20 24.22 -8.05
C SER A 196 7.95 23.24 -6.91
N TYR A 197 7.01 23.52 -6.02
CA TYR A 197 6.61 22.61 -4.95
C TYR A 197 6.11 21.26 -5.48
N MET A 198 5.22 21.26 -6.48
CA MET A 198 4.68 20.01 -7.02
C MET A 198 5.75 19.14 -7.67
N ILE A 199 6.67 19.75 -8.43
CA ILE A 199 7.79 19.05 -9.08
C ILE A 199 8.77 18.53 -8.02
N ALA A 200 9.21 19.38 -7.09
CA ALA A 200 10.24 19.05 -6.11
C ALA A 200 9.79 17.94 -5.13
N THR A 201 8.48 17.82 -4.89
CA THR A 201 7.91 16.81 -3.99
C THR A 201 7.42 15.55 -4.71
N GLY A 202 7.45 15.53 -6.05
CA GLY A 202 6.91 14.45 -6.86
C GLY A 202 5.37 14.38 -6.89
N LEU A 203 4.67 15.37 -6.32
CA LEU A 203 3.20 15.44 -6.34
C LEU A 203 2.66 15.60 -7.76
N GLY A 204 3.45 16.23 -8.64
CA GLY A 204 3.26 16.18 -10.07
C GLY A 204 4.60 16.31 -10.79
N PHE A 205 4.65 15.91 -12.05
CA PHE A 205 5.87 16.01 -12.85
C PHE A 205 5.57 16.64 -14.21
N GLN A 206 6.57 17.29 -14.79
CA GLN A 206 6.43 17.83 -16.14
C GLN A 206 6.43 16.66 -17.14
N PRO A 207 5.44 16.55 -18.05
CA PRO A 207 5.47 15.53 -19.09
C PRO A 207 6.78 15.65 -19.91
N PRO A 208 7.49 14.55 -20.21
CA PRO A 208 8.79 14.60 -20.90
C PRO A 208 8.76 15.27 -22.27
N ASP A 209 7.63 15.24 -22.95
CA ASP A 209 7.38 15.85 -24.27
C ASP A 209 6.66 17.21 -24.17
N SER A 210 6.43 17.74 -22.97
CA SER A 210 5.72 19.00 -22.79
C SER A 210 6.57 20.18 -23.23
N SER A 211 6.11 20.86 -24.27
CA SER A 211 6.61 22.18 -24.69
C SER A 211 5.87 23.34 -24.02
N THR A 212 4.78 23.06 -23.31
CA THR A 212 3.94 24.09 -22.69
C THR A 212 4.35 24.33 -21.24
N GLU A 213 4.67 25.59 -20.92
CA GLU A 213 5.02 26.00 -19.57
C GLU A 213 3.82 25.88 -18.62
N GLY A 214 4.07 25.41 -17.39
CA GLY A 214 3.02 25.28 -16.35
C GLY A 214 2.16 24.01 -16.44
N HIS A 215 2.36 23.17 -17.45
CA HIS A 215 1.69 21.87 -17.54
C HIS A 215 2.39 20.80 -16.69
N LEU A 216 1.63 20.10 -15.85
CA LEU A 216 2.09 18.99 -15.03
C LEU A 216 1.15 17.79 -15.18
N LEU A 217 1.67 16.58 -14.95
CA LEU A 217 0.88 15.38 -14.71
C LEU A 217 0.83 15.11 -13.22
N LEU A 218 -0.39 15.01 -12.68
CA LEU A 218 -0.60 14.42 -11.37
C LEU A 218 -0.61 12.90 -11.51
N ASP A 219 0.03 12.20 -10.59
CA ASP A 219 0.01 10.74 -10.49
C ASP A 219 -0.64 10.32 -9.17
N ARG A 220 -1.70 9.51 -9.28
CA ARG A 220 -2.48 9.06 -8.11
C ARG A 220 -1.61 8.23 -7.16
N SER A 221 -0.70 7.42 -7.70
CA SER A 221 0.19 6.60 -6.89
C SER A 221 1.17 7.47 -6.09
N ALA A 222 1.68 8.55 -6.68
CA ALA A 222 2.57 9.48 -6.00
C ALA A 222 1.87 10.18 -4.83
N PHE A 223 0.64 10.65 -5.04
CA PHE A 223 -0.16 11.26 -3.97
C PHE A 223 -0.38 10.31 -2.79
N TYR A 224 -0.82 9.08 -3.05
CA TYR A 224 -1.04 8.12 -1.97
C TYR A 224 0.27 7.67 -1.31
N GLN A 225 1.40 7.69 -2.01
CA GLN A 225 2.73 7.52 -1.39
C GLN A 225 3.16 8.68 -0.48
N GLY A 226 2.34 9.72 -0.32
CA GLY A 226 2.61 10.84 0.58
C GLY A 226 3.31 12.03 -0.07
N ALA A 227 3.41 12.07 -1.40
CA ALA A 227 4.07 13.16 -2.12
C ALA A 227 3.48 14.53 -1.72
N GLY A 228 4.37 15.46 -1.36
CA GLY A 228 4.04 16.84 -1.01
C GLY A 228 3.26 17.04 0.29
N ALA A 229 2.90 16.00 1.04
CA ALA A 229 2.06 16.17 2.22
C ALA A 229 2.72 17.08 3.27
N PRO A 230 2.04 18.16 3.73
CA PRO A 230 2.45 18.85 4.95
C PRO A 230 2.52 17.85 6.11
N LEU A 231 3.48 18.03 7.04
CA LEU A 231 3.72 17.06 8.11
C LEU A 231 2.45 16.74 8.92
N ASP A 232 1.68 17.76 9.25
CA ASP A 232 0.44 17.64 9.98
C ASP A 232 -0.73 17.12 9.13
N LEU A 233 -0.59 17.01 7.82
CA LEU A 233 -1.56 16.38 6.91
C LEU A 233 -1.06 15.05 6.31
N SER A 234 0.14 14.60 6.65
CA SER A 234 0.66 13.30 6.23
C SER A 234 -0.26 12.16 6.69
N PHE A 235 -0.43 11.13 5.85
CA PHE A 235 -1.13 9.92 6.26
C PHE A 235 -0.37 9.17 7.35
N LEU A 236 0.96 9.14 7.27
CA LEU A 236 1.84 8.62 8.31
C LEU A 236 2.06 9.73 9.35
N ARG A 237 1.55 9.51 10.56
CA ARG A 237 1.47 10.50 11.64
C ARG A 237 2.71 10.52 12.53
N THR A 238 3.51 9.46 12.49
CA THR A 238 4.80 9.31 13.15
C THR A 238 5.86 8.88 12.14
N PRO A 239 6.29 9.76 11.21
CA PRO A 239 7.33 9.43 10.24
C PRO A 239 8.69 9.22 10.90
N GLU A 240 9.47 8.27 10.38
CA GLU A 240 10.83 7.97 10.82
C GLU A 240 11.88 8.42 9.78
N PRO A 241 13.06 8.93 10.19
CA PRO A 241 13.44 9.22 11.57
C PRO A 241 12.59 10.37 12.09
N GLN A 242 12.08 10.24 13.31
CA GLN A 242 11.37 11.35 13.94
C GLN A 242 12.31 12.54 13.92
N GLY A 243 11.95 13.59 13.18
CA GLY A 243 12.28 14.94 13.58
C GLY A 243 11.57 15.17 14.90
N HIS A 244 12.06 14.52 15.95
CA HIS A 244 11.50 14.59 17.28
C HIS A 244 11.46 16.08 17.58
N GLN A 245 10.30 16.61 17.94
CA GLN A 245 10.24 17.96 18.47
C GLN A 245 11.24 18.11 19.64
N ASP A 246 11.55 17.00 20.32
CA ASP A 246 12.58 16.85 21.36
C ASP A 246 14.01 17.04 20.87
N PHE A 247 14.31 16.83 19.58
CA PHE A 247 15.64 17.14 19.05
C PHE A 247 15.81 18.63 18.74
N GLY A 248 14.72 19.39 18.64
CA GLY A 248 14.76 20.85 18.44
C GLY A 248 15.38 21.32 17.13
N VAL A 249 15.77 20.41 16.23
CA VAL A 249 16.42 20.72 14.95
C VAL A 249 15.85 19.89 13.81
N PRO A 250 15.67 20.46 12.61
CA PRO A 250 15.34 19.69 11.42
C PRO A 250 16.46 18.70 11.08
N LEU A 251 16.12 17.42 10.95
CA LEU A 251 17.06 16.40 10.49
C LEU A 251 17.30 16.54 8.98
N ALA A 252 18.56 16.47 8.56
CA ALA A 252 18.93 16.61 7.14
C ALA A 252 18.58 15.38 6.28
N SER A 253 18.54 14.18 6.89
CA SER A 253 18.17 12.94 6.20
C SER A 253 16.83 12.42 6.73
N PRO A 254 15.80 12.32 5.88
CA PRO A 254 14.52 11.71 6.24
C PRO A 254 14.55 10.17 6.11
N SER A 255 15.71 9.56 5.88
CA SER A 255 15.82 8.11 5.62
C SER A 255 16.53 7.39 6.76
N PHE A 256 15.92 6.30 7.26
CA PHE A 256 16.58 5.39 8.21
C PHE A 256 17.67 4.56 7.50
N PRO A 257 18.91 4.52 8.03
CA PRO A 257 20.04 3.88 7.35
C PRO A 257 19.85 2.37 7.23
N SER A 258 20.44 1.78 6.18
CA SER A 258 20.45 0.33 5.98
C SER A 258 21.77 -0.25 6.51
N ILE A 259 21.76 -0.73 7.75
CA ILE A 259 22.91 -1.34 8.43
C ILE A 259 22.59 -2.80 8.74
N LEU A 260 23.56 -3.70 8.67
CA LEU A 260 23.37 -5.11 9.00
C LEU A 260 23.03 -5.30 10.49
N SER A 261 21.99 -6.09 10.76
CA SER A 261 21.63 -6.62 12.06
C SER A 261 21.32 -8.13 11.93
N PHE A 262 21.00 -8.77 13.04
CA PHE A 262 20.54 -10.16 13.06
C PHE A 262 19.56 -10.41 14.20
N THR A 263 18.70 -11.39 14.00
CA THR A 263 17.81 -11.94 15.03
C THR A 263 18.15 -13.42 15.21
N SER A 264 18.24 -13.85 16.46
CA SER A 264 18.39 -15.25 16.81
C SER A 264 17.36 -15.66 17.87
N SER A 265 16.81 -16.86 17.71
CA SER A 265 15.88 -17.48 18.65
C SER A 265 16.34 -18.90 18.94
N GLN A 266 16.09 -19.38 20.16
CA GLN A 266 16.34 -20.77 20.55
C GLN A 266 15.10 -21.65 20.39
N SER A 267 13.89 -21.06 20.36
CA SER A 267 12.63 -21.81 20.26
C SER A 267 11.59 -21.02 19.44
N PRO A 268 11.38 -21.36 18.15
CA PRO A 268 12.19 -22.32 17.37
C PRO A 268 13.63 -21.82 17.20
N ALA A 269 14.57 -22.74 17.01
CA ALA A 269 15.97 -22.40 16.80
C ALA A 269 16.17 -21.82 15.38
N TYR A 270 16.50 -20.54 15.27
CA TYR A 270 16.90 -19.92 14.01
C TYR A 270 17.81 -18.72 14.22
N CYS A 271 18.56 -18.36 13.16
CA CYS A 271 19.35 -17.15 13.08
C CYS A 271 19.19 -16.59 11.67
N THR A 272 18.86 -15.31 11.55
CA THR A 272 18.65 -14.63 10.28
C THR A 272 19.25 -13.24 10.33
N THR A 273 19.92 -12.85 9.25
CA THR A 273 20.44 -11.50 9.08
C THR A 273 19.42 -10.65 8.35
N HIS A 274 19.32 -9.38 8.74
CA HIS A 274 18.37 -8.43 8.17
C HIS A 274 18.87 -6.99 8.40
N PRO A 275 18.30 -5.98 7.74
CA PRO A 275 18.61 -4.60 8.08
C PRO A 275 18.18 -4.27 9.51
N LEU A 276 18.94 -3.39 10.16
CA LEU A 276 18.52 -2.73 11.40
C LEU A 276 17.17 -2.07 11.18
N ARG A 277 16.24 -2.31 12.11
CA ARG A 277 14.88 -1.76 12.04
C ARG A 277 14.84 -0.39 12.74
N PRO A 278 13.99 0.54 12.27
CA PRO A 278 13.70 1.75 13.04
C PRO A 278 13.15 1.38 14.42
N PRO A 279 13.41 2.19 15.47
CA PRO A 279 12.71 2.08 16.74
C PRO A 279 11.19 2.14 16.53
N LYS A 280 10.43 1.50 17.41
CA LYS A 280 8.98 1.66 17.42
C LYS A 280 8.64 3.08 17.87
N PRO A 281 7.61 3.72 17.29
CA PRO A 281 7.06 4.95 17.85
C PRO A 281 6.59 4.76 19.30
N PRO A 282 6.32 5.83 20.06
CA PRO A 282 5.81 5.69 21.42
C PRO A 282 4.44 4.99 21.45
N VAL A 283 4.22 4.12 22.45
CA VAL A 283 2.90 3.51 22.69
C VAL A 283 1.82 4.59 22.86
N GLY A 284 0.61 4.31 22.38
CA GLY A 284 -0.51 5.26 22.40
C GLY A 284 -0.44 6.35 21.32
N SER A 285 0.67 6.49 20.59
CA SER A 285 0.76 7.44 19.49
C SER A 285 -0.18 7.08 18.34
N LEU A 286 -0.77 8.10 17.70
CA LEU A 286 -1.47 7.94 16.44
C LEU A 286 -0.40 7.76 15.35
N LEU A 287 -0.39 6.61 14.68
CA LEU A 287 0.60 6.23 13.67
C LEU A 287 0.16 6.55 12.25
N TYR A 288 -1.14 6.42 11.98
CA TYR A 288 -1.68 6.56 10.63
C TYR A 288 -3.12 7.07 10.66
N ALA A 289 -3.47 7.96 9.72
CA ALA A 289 -4.84 8.42 9.53
C ALA A 289 -5.16 8.65 8.04
N ARG A 290 -6.29 8.12 7.56
CA ARG A 290 -6.77 8.37 6.18
C ARG A 290 -8.29 8.24 6.11
N TYR A 291 -8.91 9.17 5.39
CA TYR A 291 -10.34 9.12 5.15
C TYR A 291 -10.70 8.04 4.14
N GLN A 292 -11.74 7.27 4.45
CA GLN A 292 -12.28 6.24 3.59
C GLN A 292 -13.69 6.64 3.08
N PRO A 293 -13.83 6.98 1.79
CA PRO A 293 -15.10 7.40 1.22
C PRO A 293 -16.23 6.37 1.34
N SER A 294 -15.95 5.09 1.10
CA SER A 294 -16.95 4.01 1.11
C SER A 294 -17.71 3.82 2.41
N VAL A 295 -17.12 4.24 3.52
CA VAL A 295 -17.71 4.16 4.87
C VAL A 295 -17.89 5.54 5.50
N SER A 296 -17.50 6.59 4.77
CA SER A 296 -17.58 8.00 5.20
C SER A 296 -16.98 8.26 6.58
N SER A 297 -15.84 7.63 6.86
CA SER A 297 -15.16 7.70 8.16
C SER A 297 -13.65 7.86 7.99
N LEU A 298 -13.02 8.50 8.97
CA LEU A 298 -11.58 8.53 9.13
C LEU A 298 -11.09 7.21 9.76
N PHE A 299 -10.27 6.46 9.02
CA PHE A 299 -9.55 5.32 9.58
C PHE A 299 -8.32 5.81 10.33
N GLN A 300 -8.09 5.30 11.53
CA GLN A 300 -6.94 5.64 12.36
C GLN A 300 -6.26 4.38 12.89
N LEU A 301 -4.94 4.41 12.99
CA LEU A 301 -4.12 3.36 13.58
C LEU A 301 -3.32 3.94 14.73
N TYR A 302 -3.51 3.42 15.94
CA TYR A 302 -2.79 3.80 17.14
C TYR A 302 -1.84 2.68 17.53
N HIS A 303 -0.63 3.03 17.97
CA HIS A 303 0.24 2.07 18.65
C HIS A 303 -0.46 1.63 19.93
N LEU A 304 -0.67 0.33 20.09
CA LEU A 304 -1.34 -0.19 21.27
C LEU A 304 -0.59 0.22 22.54
N ASN A 305 -1.32 0.73 23.52
CA ASN A 305 -0.83 0.96 24.88
C ASN A 305 -1.57 0.02 25.83
N ALA A 306 -0.86 -0.94 26.43
CA ALA A 306 -1.45 -1.89 27.37
C ALA A 306 -1.77 -1.26 28.74
N GLU A 307 -1.17 -0.10 29.05
CA GLU A 307 -1.45 0.65 30.27
C GLU A 307 -2.71 1.52 30.14
N ASP A 308 -3.20 1.74 28.91
CA ASP A 308 -4.48 2.40 28.67
C ASP A 308 -5.62 1.39 28.87
N PRO A 309 -6.51 1.59 29.89
CA PRO A 309 -7.61 0.68 30.14
C PRO A 309 -8.54 0.51 28.93
N ALA A 310 -8.76 1.56 28.13
CA ALA A 310 -9.65 1.49 26.97
C ALA A 310 -9.09 0.55 25.89
N HIS A 311 -7.78 0.57 25.68
CA HIS A 311 -7.10 -0.37 24.79
C HIS A 311 -7.09 -1.78 25.35
N PHE A 312 -6.64 -1.95 26.59
CA PHE A 312 -6.47 -3.27 27.18
C PHE A 312 -7.80 -4.01 27.33
N GLU A 313 -8.85 -3.36 27.86
CA GLU A 313 -10.16 -3.99 28.03
C GLU A 313 -10.77 -4.38 26.67
N ALA A 314 -10.60 -3.57 25.63
CA ALA A 314 -11.06 -3.90 24.30
C ALA A 314 -10.34 -5.13 23.74
N TYR A 315 -9.00 -5.15 23.82
CA TYR A 315 -8.19 -6.29 23.42
C TYR A 315 -8.61 -7.58 24.14
N ALA A 316 -8.64 -7.55 25.47
CA ALA A 316 -8.95 -8.70 26.31
C ALA A 316 -10.35 -9.24 26.02
N ARG A 317 -11.37 -8.36 25.91
CA ARG A 317 -12.73 -8.77 25.53
C ARG A 317 -12.77 -9.45 24.18
N TRP A 318 -12.10 -8.88 23.17
CA TRP A 318 -12.12 -9.45 21.83
C TRP A 318 -11.40 -10.78 21.77
N GLN A 319 -10.21 -10.91 22.35
CA GLN A 319 -9.48 -12.19 22.40
C GLN A 319 -10.26 -13.28 23.14
N ASN A 320 -11.01 -12.90 24.19
CA ASN A 320 -11.89 -13.79 24.93
C ASN A 320 -13.27 -14.00 24.28
N SER A 321 -13.53 -13.44 23.09
CA SER A 321 -14.76 -13.74 22.35
C SER A 321 -14.61 -15.02 21.55
N ASP A 322 -15.66 -15.84 21.47
CA ASP A 322 -15.62 -17.09 20.71
C ASP A 322 -15.26 -16.87 19.24
N ARG A 323 -15.80 -15.81 18.63
CA ARG A 323 -15.57 -15.47 17.22
C ARG A 323 -14.10 -15.19 16.92
N VAL A 324 -13.44 -14.34 17.71
CA VAL A 324 -12.04 -13.97 17.47
C VAL A 324 -11.13 -15.13 17.83
N ASN A 325 -11.43 -15.83 18.94
CA ASN A 325 -10.60 -16.92 19.43
C ASN A 325 -10.55 -18.12 18.47
N VAL A 326 -11.56 -18.30 17.60
CA VAL A 326 -11.49 -19.28 16.49
C VAL A 326 -10.25 -19.08 15.62
N GLY A 327 -9.90 -17.82 15.31
CA GLY A 327 -8.75 -17.49 14.46
C GLY A 327 -7.48 -17.25 15.26
N TRP A 328 -7.57 -16.45 16.32
CA TRP A 328 -6.42 -15.95 17.06
C TRP A 328 -5.92 -16.90 18.14
N LYS A 329 -6.81 -17.70 18.76
CA LYS A 329 -6.47 -18.67 19.81
C LYS A 329 -5.73 -18.09 21.03
N GLU A 330 -5.89 -16.80 21.30
CA GLU A 330 -5.25 -16.08 22.42
C GLU A 330 -6.18 -15.91 23.64
N ARG A 331 -7.28 -16.68 23.77
CA ARG A 331 -8.16 -16.63 24.95
C ARG A 331 -7.36 -16.89 26.24
N GLY A 332 -7.54 -16.04 27.24
CA GLY A 332 -6.82 -16.14 28.51
C GLY A 332 -7.26 -15.13 29.56
N SER A 333 -6.57 -15.17 30.71
CA SER A 333 -6.70 -14.18 31.78
C SER A 333 -6.07 -12.84 31.39
N ASP A 334 -6.35 -11.80 32.16
CA ASP A 334 -5.71 -10.50 31.97
C ASP A 334 -4.18 -10.58 32.11
N GLU A 335 -3.68 -11.41 33.03
CA GLU A 335 -2.23 -11.68 33.16
C GLU A 335 -1.63 -12.28 31.88
N HIS A 336 -2.34 -13.22 31.25
CA HIS A 336 -1.92 -13.80 29.97
C HIS A 336 -1.86 -12.72 28.88
N HIS A 337 -2.91 -11.90 28.76
CA HIS A 337 -2.98 -10.82 27.78
C HIS A 337 -1.89 -9.77 27.97
N LEU A 338 -1.64 -9.33 29.20
CA LEU A 338 -0.57 -8.39 29.53
C LEU A 338 0.80 -8.96 29.17
N LYS A 339 1.03 -10.25 29.47
CA LYS A 339 2.28 -10.93 29.10
C LYS A 339 2.45 -11.02 27.58
N THR A 340 1.40 -11.35 26.84
CA THR A 340 1.42 -11.41 25.37
C THR A 340 1.74 -10.04 24.77
N LEU A 341 1.03 -8.98 25.20
CA LEU A 341 1.24 -7.62 24.70
C LEU A 341 2.65 -7.11 25.04
N LYS A 342 3.14 -7.37 26.25
CA LYS A 342 4.52 -7.04 26.65
C LYS A 342 5.54 -7.75 25.77
N GLY A 343 5.33 -9.03 25.45
CA GLY A 343 6.20 -9.77 24.54
C GLY A 343 6.23 -9.18 23.13
N VAL A 344 5.08 -8.72 22.61
CA VAL A 344 5.01 -8.02 21.31
C VAL A 344 5.72 -6.68 21.36
N GLU A 345 5.63 -5.94 22.46
CA GLU A 345 6.30 -4.64 22.62
C GLU A 345 7.82 -4.79 22.76
N GLU A 346 8.30 -5.83 23.45
CA GLU A 346 9.74 -6.11 23.60
C GLU A 346 10.39 -6.68 22.33
N ASP A 347 9.62 -7.37 21.47
CA ASP A 347 10.11 -7.95 20.21
C ASP A 347 10.27 -6.87 19.11
N PRO A 348 11.49 -6.48 18.69
CA PRO A 348 11.71 -5.44 17.69
C PRO A 348 11.11 -5.77 16.31
N HIS A 349 10.79 -7.05 16.07
CA HIS A 349 10.26 -7.50 14.80
C HIS A 349 8.75 -7.25 14.64
N LYS A 350 8.00 -7.08 15.74
CA LYS A 350 6.53 -6.92 15.74
C LYS A 350 6.10 -5.58 16.29
N MET A 351 4.91 -5.13 15.90
CA MET A 351 4.25 -3.97 16.48
C MET A 351 2.75 -4.19 16.49
N SER A 352 2.10 -3.90 17.62
CA SER A 352 0.66 -4.07 17.80
C SER A 352 -0.08 -2.74 17.76
N PHE A 353 -1.31 -2.80 17.26
CA PHE A 353 -2.11 -1.62 16.98
C PHE A 353 -3.56 -1.76 17.42
N MET A 354 -4.14 -0.64 17.80
CA MET A 354 -5.58 -0.43 17.81
C MET A 354 -5.98 0.33 16.56
N PHE A 355 -6.89 -0.22 15.74
CA PHE A 355 -7.50 0.55 14.67
C PHE A 355 -8.87 1.07 15.07
N ALA A 356 -9.18 2.29 14.64
CA ALA A 356 -10.39 3.02 14.98
C ALA A 356 -11.04 3.65 13.75
N TRP A 357 -12.34 3.92 13.87
CA TRP A 357 -13.11 4.72 12.94
C TRP A 357 -13.64 5.96 13.66
N ASP A 358 -13.27 7.15 13.18
CA ASP A 358 -13.68 8.43 13.77
C ASP A 358 -13.39 8.50 15.29
N GLY A 359 -12.21 8.03 15.70
CA GLY A 359 -11.79 7.97 17.10
C GLY A 359 -12.34 6.78 17.90
N LYS A 360 -13.30 6.01 17.37
CA LYS A 360 -13.87 4.85 18.05
C LYS A 360 -13.11 3.57 17.71
N VAL A 361 -12.42 3.02 18.71
CA VAL A 361 -11.68 1.75 18.64
C VAL A 361 -12.58 0.61 18.15
N ALA A 362 -12.09 -0.15 17.17
CA ALA A 362 -12.88 -1.12 16.39
C ALA A 362 -12.23 -2.50 16.26
N GLY A 363 -10.91 -2.58 16.35
CA GLY A 363 -10.20 -3.85 16.32
C GLY A 363 -8.70 -3.74 16.58
N TYR A 364 -8.06 -4.89 16.54
CA TYR A 364 -6.65 -5.08 16.82
C TYR A 364 -5.91 -5.51 15.54
N ALA A 365 -4.68 -5.05 15.37
CA ALA A 365 -3.82 -5.46 14.28
C ALA A 365 -2.37 -5.60 14.73
N GLU A 366 -1.58 -6.33 13.95
CA GLU A 366 -0.14 -6.42 14.09
C GLU A 366 0.52 -6.19 12.74
N ALA A 367 1.71 -5.59 12.77
CA ALA A 367 2.64 -5.61 11.65
C ALA A 367 3.96 -6.22 12.10
N SER A 368 4.59 -6.96 11.20
CA SER A 368 5.88 -7.61 11.46
C SER A 368 6.88 -7.37 10.33
N TRP A 369 8.16 -7.53 10.63
CA TRP A 369 9.22 -7.66 9.62
C TRP A 369 9.39 -9.13 9.25
N ASN A 370 9.01 -9.50 8.02
CA ASN A 370 8.89 -10.90 7.64
C ASN A 370 10.21 -11.65 7.58
N MET A 371 11.35 -10.96 7.44
CA MET A 371 12.66 -11.61 7.35
C MET A 371 13.07 -12.23 8.69
N GLU A 372 12.60 -11.66 9.80
CA GLU A 372 12.79 -12.14 11.17
C GLU A 372 11.70 -13.13 11.63
N ASP A 373 10.58 -13.20 10.91
CA ASP A 373 9.42 -13.99 11.30
C ASP A 373 9.69 -15.51 11.15
N PRO A 374 9.24 -16.36 12.09
CA PRO A 374 9.36 -17.82 11.99
C PRO A 374 8.75 -18.44 10.72
N MET A 375 7.87 -17.74 10.01
CA MET A 375 7.33 -18.13 8.70
C MET A 375 8.38 -18.02 7.58
N ALA A 376 9.36 -17.12 7.70
CA ALA A 376 10.30 -16.81 6.62
C ALA A 376 11.01 -18.05 6.03
N PRO A 377 11.52 -18.99 6.85
CA PRO A 377 12.15 -20.21 6.33
C PRO A 377 11.22 -21.04 5.45
N PHE A 378 9.94 -21.19 5.86
CA PHE A 378 8.95 -22.00 5.16
C PHE A 378 8.58 -21.40 3.80
N VAL A 379 8.43 -20.07 3.75
CA VAL A 379 8.11 -19.36 2.50
C VAL A 379 9.30 -19.40 1.54
N ARG A 380 10.53 -19.23 2.04
CA ARG A 380 11.75 -19.22 1.21
C ARG A 380 12.10 -20.59 0.64
N SER A 381 11.86 -21.68 1.37
CA SER A 381 12.14 -23.03 0.91
C SER A 381 11.13 -23.58 -0.10
N GLY A 382 9.91 -23.00 -0.16
CA GLY A 382 8.73 -23.58 -0.82
C GLY A 382 8.55 -23.31 -2.32
N GLY A 383 9.56 -22.84 -3.07
CA GLY A 383 9.49 -22.77 -4.54
C GLY A 383 9.42 -21.38 -5.17
N GLY A 384 10.45 -20.55 -4.95
CA GLY A 384 10.64 -19.29 -5.70
C GLY A 384 10.00 -18.05 -5.06
N ASN A 385 9.49 -18.18 -3.84
CA ASN A 385 8.90 -17.08 -3.11
C ASN A 385 9.98 -16.30 -2.35
N TYR A 386 10.12 -15.03 -2.69
CA TYR A 386 11.10 -14.13 -2.10
C TYR A 386 10.43 -13.23 -1.05
N ILE A 387 11.03 -13.18 0.13
CA ILE A 387 10.77 -12.15 1.15
C ILE A 387 11.99 -11.24 1.14
N GLY A 388 11.76 -9.99 0.77
CA GLY A 388 12.73 -8.93 0.73
C GLY A 388 13.16 -8.47 2.13
N PRO A 389 14.29 -7.76 2.21
CA PRO A 389 14.87 -7.32 3.48
C PRO A 389 13.99 -6.33 4.25
N TRP A 390 13.01 -5.69 3.61
CA TRP A 390 12.09 -4.73 4.22
C TRP A 390 10.63 -5.17 4.10
N ASP A 391 10.37 -6.39 3.65
CA ASP A 391 8.99 -6.86 3.47
C ASP A 391 8.30 -7.09 4.82
N GLN A 392 7.03 -6.73 4.88
CA GLN A 392 6.27 -6.69 6.11
C GLN A 392 5.10 -7.67 6.11
N GLY A 393 4.68 -8.12 7.29
CA GLY A 393 3.50 -8.93 7.51
C GLY A 393 2.41 -8.12 8.17
N VAL A 394 1.14 -8.46 7.93
CA VAL A 394 0.02 -7.89 8.69
C VAL A 394 -0.96 -8.97 9.15
N HIS A 395 -1.38 -8.83 10.41
CA HIS A 395 -2.50 -9.56 11.01
C HIS A 395 -3.55 -8.58 11.52
N MET A 396 -4.82 -8.96 11.46
CA MET A 396 -5.91 -8.13 11.98
C MET A 396 -7.09 -8.95 12.47
N LEU A 397 -7.81 -8.39 13.44
CA LEU A 397 -9.15 -8.78 13.83
C LEU A 397 -10.03 -7.54 13.94
N THR A 398 -11.27 -7.66 13.46
CA THR A 398 -12.32 -6.70 13.82
C THR A 398 -13.02 -7.22 15.07
N GLY A 399 -12.82 -6.52 16.18
CA GLY A 399 -13.37 -6.90 17.47
C GLY A 399 -14.83 -6.48 17.59
N GLU A 400 -15.14 -5.26 17.20
CA GLU A 400 -16.46 -4.67 17.32
C GLU A 400 -17.43 -5.13 16.21
N GLU A 401 -18.64 -5.53 16.60
CA GLU A 401 -19.67 -5.99 15.66
C GLU A 401 -20.12 -4.90 14.68
N TRP A 402 -20.28 -3.66 15.17
CA TRP A 402 -20.66 -2.51 14.34
C TRP A 402 -19.60 -2.19 13.27
N ALA A 403 -18.34 -2.54 13.50
CA ALA A 403 -17.23 -2.26 12.60
C ALA A 403 -17.02 -3.36 11.54
N ARG A 404 -17.83 -4.43 11.55
CA ARG A 404 -17.76 -5.50 10.55
C ARG A 404 -18.46 -5.10 9.24
N GLY A 405 -18.36 -5.98 8.25
CA GLY A 405 -18.96 -5.81 6.92
C GLY A 405 -17.91 -5.63 5.83
N ARG A 406 -18.30 -5.94 4.59
CA ARG A 406 -17.37 -5.99 3.43
C ARG A 406 -16.58 -4.69 3.22
N HIS A 407 -17.24 -3.54 3.36
CA HIS A 407 -16.64 -2.22 3.09
C HIS A 407 -15.55 -1.90 4.12
N ARG A 408 -15.86 -2.06 5.41
CA ARG A 408 -14.87 -1.86 6.49
C ARG A 408 -13.76 -2.90 6.44
N PHE A 409 -14.05 -4.15 6.09
CA PHE A 409 -13.02 -5.17 5.89
C PHE A 409 -12.00 -4.73 4.82
N VAL A 410 -12.48 -4.39 3.61
CA VAL A 410 -11.62 -3.92 2.52
C VAL A 410 -10.84 -2.69 2.96
N ALA A 411 -11.51 -1.69 3.52
CA ALA A 411 -10.88 -0.47 3.94
C ALA A 411 -9.80 -0.70 5.02
N THR A 412 -10.05 -1.52 6.05
CA THR A 412 -9.05 -1.86 7.06
C THR A 412 -7.84 -2.55 6.41
N THR A 413 -8.07 -3.53 5.54
CA THR A 413 -6.99 -4.27 4.87
C THR A 413 -6.13 -3.40 3.95
N VAL A 414 -6.74 -2.44 3.25
CA VAL A 414 -6.05 -1.45 2.40
C VAL A 414 -5.26 -0.48 3.26
N ASN A 415 -5.85 0.06 4.32
CA ASN A 415 -5.18 1.04 5.20
C ASN A 415 -4.00 0.43 5.97
N LEU A 416 -4.10 -0.80 6.46
CA LEU A 416 -2.98 -1.47 7.13
C LEU A 416 -1.80 -1.71 6.17
N ARG A 417 -2.06 -2.15 4.93
CA ARG A 417 -1.01 -2.32 3.92
C ARG A 417 -0.42 -0.99 3.48
N HIS A 418 -1.27 0.04 3.34
CA HIS A 418 -0.82 1.38 3.03
C HIS A 418 0.15 1.90 4.09
N PHE A 419 -0.22 1.75 5.37
CA PHE A 419 0.65 2.08 6.49
C PHE A 419 2.00 1.38 6.39
N CYS A 420 2.04 0.07 6.11
CA CYS A 420 3.29 -0.66 5.90
C CYS A 420 4.17 -0.05 4.78
N PHE A 421 3.58 0.26 3.62
CA PHE A 421 4.32 0.86 2.50
C PHE A 421 4.81 2.30 2.78
N LEU A 422 4.11 3.04 3.65
CA LEU A 422 4.50 4.40 4.03
C LEU A 422 5.56 4.43 5.13
N ARG A 423 5.44 3.58 6.16
CA ARG A 423 6.40 3.55 7.28
C ARG A 423 7.78 3.09 6.86
N GLU A 424 7.89 2.35 5.76
CA GLU A 424 9.17 1.95 5.17
C GLU A 424 9.06 1.94 3.64
N PRO A 425 9.55 2.99 2.96
CA PRO A 425 9.45 3.10 1.51
C PRO A 425 10.14 1.97 0.73
N ARG A 426 11.10 1.26 1.33
CA ARG A 426 11.82 0.11 0.72
C ARG A 426 11.05 -1.21 0.82
N THR A 427 9.89 -1.25 1.49
CA THR A 427 9.00 -2.42 1.48
C THR A 427 8.40 -2.60 0.09
N ASP A 428 8.65 -3.74 -0.56
CA ASP A 428 8.06 -4.08 -1.87
C ASP A 428 6.81 -4.94 -1.71
N VAL A 429 6.76 -5.75 -0.65
CA VAL A 429 5.67 -6.70 -0.41
C VAL A 429 5.15 -6.60 1.02
N VAL A 430 3.82 -6.63 1.13
CA VAL A 430 3.13 -6.91 2.40
C VAL A 430 2.41 -8.23 2.30
N VAL A 431 2.66 -9.14 3.23
CA VAL A 431 2.05 -10.48 3.26
C VAL A 431 0.98 -10.59 4.35
N SER A 432 0.10 -11.57 4.17
CA SER A 432 -0.78 -12.05 5.22
C SER A 432 -0.86 -13.56 5.16
N GLU A 433 -1.00 -14.19 6.31
CA GLU A 433 -0.97 -15.65 6.43
C GLU A 433 -2.14 -16.13 7.33
N PRO A 434 -3.39 -15.89 6.90
CA PRO A 434 -4.56 -16.42 7.61
C PRO A 434 -4.57 -17.95 7.59
N ARG A 435 -5.14 -18.55 8.64
CA ARG A 435 -5.43 -20.00 8.64
C ARG A 435 -6.33 -20.34 7.44
N TYR A 436 -5.99 -21.41 6.74
CA TYR A 436 -6.51 -21.72 5.40
C TYR A 436 -8.04 -21.87 5.30
N ASP A 437 -8.69 -22.28 6.38
CA ASP A 437 -10.13 -22.55 6.49
C ASP A 437 -10.96 -21.33 6.94
N LEU A 438 -10.31 -20.19 7.25
CA LEU A 438 -11.01 -18.99 7.69
C LEU A 438 -11.66 -18.27 6.50
N GLY A 439 -12.90 -17.83 6.68
CA GLY A 439 -13.64 -17.07 5.65
C GLY A 439 -12.94 -15.78 5.17
N ILE A 440 -11.98 -15.27 5.94
CA ILE A 440 -11.13 -14.13 5.54
C ILE A 440 -10.34 -14.41 4.25
N VAL A 441 -9.95 -15.67 3.98
CA VAL A 441 -9.26 -16.06 2.74
C VAL A 441 -10.16 -15.79 1.53
N SER A 442 -11.43 -16.20 1.62
CA SER A 442 -12.43 -15.96 0.57
C SER A 442 -12.70 -14.46 0.39
N LEU A 443 -12.75 -13.68 1.49
CA LEU A 443 -12.93 -12.23 1.41
C LEU A 443 -11.74 -11.55 0.73
N HIS A 444 -10.51 -11.96 1.03
CA HIS A 444 -9.33 -11.43 0.35
C HIS A 444 -9.34 -11.76 -1.15
N ARG A 445 -9.63 -13.00 -1.52
CA ARG A 445 -9.78 -13.40 -2.94
C ARG A 445 -10.89 -12.59 -3.65
N ALA A 446 -11.95 -12.25 -2.93
CA ALA A 446 -13.12 -11.59 -3.47
C ALA A 446 -13.07 -10.06 -3.43
N TYR A 447 -12.16 -9.42 -2.68
CA TYR A 447 -12.22 -7.96 -2.53
C TYR A 447 -10.86 -7.26 -2.36
N SER A 448 -9.74 -7.98 -2.35
CA SER A 448 -8.41 -7.38 -2.21
C SER A 448 -7.55 -7.71 -3.44
N PRO A 449 -6.72 -6.77 -3.95
CA PRO A 449 -5.81 -7.02 -5.08
C PRO A 449 -4.55 -7.79 -4.63
N VAL A 450 -4.74 -8.84 -3.82
CA VAL A 450 -3.70 -9.72 -3.30
C VAL A 450 -3.57 -10.95 -4.18
N GLU A 451 -2.35 -11.48 -4.26
CA GLU A 451 -2.05 -12.75 -4.90
C GLU A 451 -2.20 -13.87 -3.87
N ASN A 452 -2.95 -14.89 -4.20
CA ASN A 452 -2.99 -16.13 -3.42
C ASN A 452 -1.84 -17.02 -3.89
N MET A 453 -0.87 -17.20 -3.01
CA MET A 453 0.36 -17.91 -3.31
C MET A 453 0.27 -19.41 -2.95
N GLY A 454 -0.86 -19.85 -2.41
CA GLY A 454 -1.10 -21.23 -2.02
C GLY A 454 -1.10 -21.44 -0.51
N GLU A 455 -1.10 -22.71 -0.11
CA GLU A 455 -1.13 -23.11 1.29
C GLU A 455 0.24 -23.63 1.74
N ALA A 456 0.57 -23.38 3.00
CA ALA A 456 1.80 -23.85 3.62
C ALA A 456 1.53 -24.41 5.02
N GLU A 457 2.30 -25.42 5.43
CA GLU A 457 2.27 -25.95 6.78
C GLU A 457 3.27 -25.19 7.65
N LEU A 458 2.76 -24.44 8.62
CA LEU A 458 3.55 -23.83 9.69
C LEU A 458 3.38 -24.68 10.97
N PRO A 459 4.35 -24.65 11.91
CA PRO A 459 4.29 -25.50 13.11
C PRO A 459 3.01 -25.39 13.93
N HIS A 460 2.34 -24.22 13.91
CA HIS A 460 1.16 -23.93 14.71
C HIS A 460 -0.14 -23.87 13.90
N LYS A 461 -0.09 -23.89 12.55
CA LYS A 461 -1.27 -23.89 11.67
C LYS A 461 -0.91 -24.20 10.20
N ARG A 462 -1.88 -24.72 9.46
CA ARG A 462 -1.91 -24.62 8.00
C ARG A 462 -2.41 -23.24 7.59
N THR A 463 -1.64 -22.53 6.78
CA THR A 463 -1.90 -21.14 6.39
C THR A 463 -2.21 -21.05 4.89
N ASN A 464 -2.98 -20.04 4.48
CA ASN A 464 -3.05 -19.61 3.08
C ASN A 464 -2.23 -18.33 2.95
N TRP A 465 -1.16 -18.37 2.18
CA TRP A 465 -0.23 -17.26 2.05
C TRP A 465 -0.72 -16.28 0.98
N LEU A 466 -0.93 -15.04 1.39
CA LEU A 466 -1.41 -13.94 0.55
C LEU A 466 -0.31 -12.89 0.41
N ARG A 467 -0.11 -12.40 -0.81
CA ARG A 467 0.95 -11.44 -1.14
C ARG A 467 0.38 -10.17 -1.78
N GLN A 468 0.74 -9.00 -1.27
CA GLN A 468 0.46 -7.71 -1.91
C GLN A 468 1.76 -7.06 -2.37
N HIS A 469 1.95 -6.94 -3.68
CA HIS A 469 3.05 -6.13 -4.23
C HIS A 469 2.70 -4.64 -4.20
N LYS A 470 3.69 -3.79 -3.90
CA LYS A 470 3.55 -2.32 -3.80
C LYS A 470 3.01 -1.69 -5.08
N GLU A 471 3.60 -2.04 -6.22
CA GLU A 471 3.16 -1.51 -7.53
C GLU A 471 1.70 -1.85 -7.82
N ARG A 472 1.31 -3.11 -7.59
CA ARG A 472 -0.08 -3.56 -7.77
C ARG A 472 -1.02 -2.87 -6.77
N PHE A 473 -0.57 -2.67 -5.53
CA PHE A 473 -1.33 -1.96 -4.51
C PHE A 473 -1.68 -0.55 -4.97
N TYR A 474 -0.71 0.28 -5.38
CA TYR A 474 -1.04 1.65 -5.76
C TYR A 474 -1.87 1.76 -7.03
N LYS A 475 -1.79 0.76 -7.93
CA LYS A 475 -2.62 0.68 -9.14
C LYS A 475 -4.06 0.24 -8.85
N GLU A 476 -4.24 -0.84 -8.08
CA GLU A 476 -5.51 -1.57 -7.95
C GLU A 476 -6.17 -1.46 -6.57
N ALA A 477 -5.47 -0.95 -5.54
CA ALA A 477 -6.04 -0.85 -4.21
C ALA A 477 -7.23 0.10 -4.18
N GLY A 478 -8.23 -0.33 -3.42
CA GLY A 478 -9.48 0.39 -3.29
C GLY A 478 -9.41 1.61 -2.38
N PHE A 479 -8.71 2.67 -2.80
CA PHE A 479 -8.63 3.91 -2.01
C PHE A 479 -10.00 4.57 -1.80
N TRP A 480 -11.01 4.19 -2.61
CA TRP A 480 -12.41 4.61 -2.53
C TRP A 480 -13.39 3.61 -1.95
N CYS A 481 -12.95 2.38 -1.71
CA CYS A 481 -13.78 1.17 -1.74
C CYS A 481 -14.26 0.70 -0.36
#